data_AF-S8EXN1-F1
#
_entry.id   AF-S8EXN1-F1
#
_cell.length_a   1.000
_cell.length_b   1.000
_cell.length_c   1.000
_cell.angle_alpha   90.00
_cell.angle_beta   90.00
_cell.angle_gamma   90.00
#
_symmetry.space_group_name_H-M   'P 1'
#
loop_
_entity.id
_entity.type
_entity.pdbx_description
1 polymer ?
#
loop_
_entity_poly.entity_id
_entity_poly.type
_entity_poly.pdbx_seq_one_letter_code
_entity_poly.pdbx_strand_id
1 'polypeptide(L)'
;MQELPVARPACVALQNEDKEEDAIVITALNVVPFCCHADLLAMDRLQLATVAWTLNQKLPKALQIDMRPCLPDVVIRDAIELLV
;
A
#
# COMPACT_ATOMS: atom_id res chain seq x y z
N MET A 1 -26.62 23.69 15.37
CA MET A 1 -25.26 23.14 15.16
C MET A 1 -25.33 22.31 13.89
N GLN A 2 -24.74 22.79 12.79
CA GLN A 2 -24.66 22.02 11.54
C GLN A 2 -23.55 20.97 11.75
N GLU A 3 -23.92 19.71 11.65
CA GLU A 3 -22.97 18.60 11.64
C GLU A 3 -22.22 18.66 10.30
N LEU A 4 -20.93 18.97 10.35
CA LEU A 4 -20.06 18.90 9.17
C LEU A 4 -20.08 17.46 8.65
N PRO A 5 -20.27 17.21 7.35
CA PRO A 5 -20.25 15.85 6.82
C PRO A 5 -18.90 15.21 7.12
N VAL A 6 -18.91 14.10 7.87
CA VAL A 6 -17.73 13.25 8.03
C VAL A 6 -17.31 12.79 6.64
N ALA A 7 -16.20 13.34 6.14
CA ALA A 7 -15.62 12.93 4.88
C ALA A 7 -15.27 11.45 4.99
N ARG A 8 -15.93 10.59 4.19
CA ARG A 8 -15.57 9.19 4.10
C ARG A 8 -14.19 9.11 3.44
N PRO A 9 -13.23 8.34 3.99
CA PRO A 9 -11.95 8.15 3.34
C PRO A 9 -12.15 7.54 1.96
N ALA A 10 -11.33 7.95 0.99
CA ALA A 10 -11.32 7.35 -0.32
C ALA A 10 -10.92 5.87 -0.18
N CYS A 11 -11.71 4.98 -0.79
CA CYS A 11 -11.41 3.56 -0.88
C CYS A 11 -10.78 3.25 -2.23
N VAL A 12 -9.84 2.31 -2.25
CA VAL A 12 -9.17 1.86 -3.48
C VAL A 12 -9.09 0.33 -3.47
N ALA A 13 -9.16 -0.28 -4.65
CA ALA A 13 -8.92 -1.71 -4.83
C ALA A 13 -7.65 -1.91 -5.64
N LEU A 14 -6.71 -2.71 -5.12
CA LEU A 14 -5.53 -3.14 -5.84
C LEU A 14 -5.86 -4.43 -6.59
N GLN A 15 -5.50 -4.50 -7.86
CA GLN A 15 -5.62 -5.71 -8.68
C GLN A 15 -4.22 -6.26 -8.95
N ASN A 16 -3.96 -7.48 -8.50
CA ASN A 16 -2.71 -8.18 -8.74
C ASN A 16 -2.99 -9.49 -9.49
N GLU A 17 -2.11 -9.85 -10.42
CA GLU A 17 -2.16 -11.14 -11.11
C GLU A 17 -1.34 -12.16 -10.31
N ASP A 18 -1.97 -13.27 -9.93
CA ASP A 18 -1.30 -14.46 -9.44
C ASP A 18 -1.11 -15.42 -10.62
N LYS A 19 0.10 -15.45 -11.16
CA LYS A 19 0.43 -16.26 -12.34
C LYS A 19 0.58 -17.75 -12.02
N GLU A 20 0.84 -18.08 -10.76
CA GLU A 20 1.01 -19.48 -10.35
C GLU A 20 -0.36 -20.18 -10.34
N GLU A 21 -1.38 -19.48 -9.85
CA GLU A 21 -2.75 -19.99 -9.74
C GLU A 21 -3.68 -19.56 -10.90
N ASP A 22 -3.14 -18.85 -11.91
CA ASP A 22 -3.91 -18.23 -13.02
C ASP A 22 -5.12 -17.42 -12.50
N ALA A 23 -4.88 -16.59 -11.49
CA ALA A 23 -5.91 -15.91 -10.73
C ALA A 23 -5.71 -14.39 -10.64
N ILE A 24 -6.81 -13.67 -10.43
CA ILE A 24 -6.80 -12.24 -10.13
C ILE A 24 -7.10 -12.03 -8.65
N VAL A 25 -6.16 -11.39 -7.95
CA VAL A 25 -6.28 -11.03 -6.54
C VAL A 25 -6.71 -9.57 -6.44
N ILE A 26 -7.92 -9.35 -5.92
CA ILE A 26 -8.44 -8.02 -5.61
C ILE A 26 -8.29 -7.75 -4.11
N THR A 27 -7.46 -6.76 -3.75
CA THR A 27 -7.28 -6.31 -2.36
C THR A 27 -7.98 -4.96 -2.16
N ALA A 28 -9.06 -4.94 -1.38
CA ALA A 28 -9.76 -3.71 -1.04
C ALA A 28 -9.09 -2.99 0.14
N LEU A 29 -8.74 -1.71 -0.07
CA LEU A 29 -8.20 -0.81 0.93
C LEU A 29 -9.25 0.23 1.32
N ASN A 30 -9.40 0.43 2.63
CA ASN A 30 -10.34 1.41 3.19
C ASN A 30 -9.73 2.83 3.30
N VAL A 31 -8.49 2.98 2.85
CA VAL A 31 -7.74 4.22 2.83
C VAL A 31 -6.76 4.17 1.66
N VAL A 32 -6.57 5.29 0.99
CA VAL A 32 -5.52 5.45 -0.01
C VAL A 32 -4.18 5.60 0.70
N PRO A 33 -3.20 4.70 0.49
CA PRO A 33 -1.95 4.69 1.27
C PRO A 33 -1.03 5.88 0.96
N PHE A 34 -1.12 6.47 -0.23
CA PHE A 34 -0.40 7.69 -0.65
C PHE A 34 -1.09 8.31 -1.86
N CYS A 35 -0.93 9.62 -2.07
CA CYS A 35 -1.75 10.35 -3.05
C CYS A 35 -1.24 10.28 -4.50
N CYS A 36 0.06 10.03 -4.70
CA CYS A 36 0.68 9.91 -6.02
C CYS A 36 2.09 9.28 -5.95
N HIS A 37 2.65 8.91 -7.09
CA HIS A 37 4.02 8.38 -7.18
C HIS A 37 5.08 9.40 -6.70
N ALA A 38 4.89 10.70 -6.94
CA ALA A 38 5.84 11.73 -6.47
C ALA A 38 5.90 11.82 -4.94
N ASP A 39 4.78 11.61 -4.24
CA ASP A 39 4.72 11.54 -2.78
C ASP A 39 5.54 10.35 -2.27
N LEU A 40 5.35 9.17 -2.86
CA LEU A 40 6.11 7.96 -2.54
C LEU A 40 7.63 8.14 -2.71
N LEU A 41 8.07 8.85 -3.76
CA LEU A 41 9.49 9.15 -3.98
C LEU A 41 10.09 10.09 -2.91
N ALA A 42 9.27 10.94 -2.30
CA ALA A 42 9.68 11.89 -1.28
C ALA A 42 9.63 11.32 0.15
N MET A 43 8.99 10.16 0.35
CA MET A 43 8.81 9.57 1.68
C MET A 43 10.12 9.18 2.36
N ASP A 44 10.21 9.51 3.64
CA ASP A 44 11.23 8.99 4.54
C ASP A 44 10.95 7.52 4.94
N ARG A 45 11.90 6.91 5.65
CA ARG A 45 11.79 5.50 6.06
C ARG A 45 10.58 5.21 6.96
N LEU A 46 10.21 6.13 7.85
CA LEU A 46 9.07 5.94 8.76
C LEU A 46 7.75 5.98 7.97
N GLN A 47 7.65 6.89 7.01
CA GLN A 47 6.52 7.00 6.09
C GLN A 47 6.41 5.75 5.21
N LEU A 48 7.50 5.29 4.59
CA LEU A 48 7.55 4.05 3.81
C LEU A 48 7.12 2.84 4.64
N ALA A 49 7.62 2.71 5.87
CA ALA A 49 7.24 1.64 6.77
C ALA A 49 5.75 1.69 7.15
N THR A 50 5.19 2.88 7.34
CA THR A 50 3.76 3.06 7.63
C THR A 50 2.89 2.62 6.46
N VAL A 51 3.26 3.00 5.23
CA VAL A 51 2.58 2.57 4.00
C VAL A 51 2.66 1.05 3.84
N ALA A 52 3.87 0.48 3.90
CA ALA A 52 4.09 -0.96 3.75
C ALA A 52 3.34 -1.76 4.82
N TRP A 53 3.32 -1.29 6.07
CA TRP A 53 2.54 -1.92 7.13
C TRP A 53 1.04 -1.87 6.85
N THR A 54 0.53 -0.73 6.39
CA THR A 54 -0.90 -0.56 6.05
C THR A 54 -1.32 -1.48 4.93
N LEU A 55 -0.48 -1.63 3.90
CA LEU A 55 -0.67 -2.58 2.81
C LEU A 55 -0.66 -4.03 3.32
N ASN A 56 0.34 -4.40 4.12
CA ASN A 56 0.49 -5.76 4.66
C ASN A 56 -0.67 -6.21 5.56
N GLN A 57 -1.42 -5.28 6.17
CA GLN A 57 -2.66 -5.59 6.92
C GLN A 57 -3.79 -6.11 6.02
N LYS A 58 -3.73 -5.84 4.72
CA LYS A 58 -4.77 -6.20 3.74
C LYS A 58 -4.29 -7.19 2.69
N LEU A 59 -3.01 -7.17 2.36
CA LEU A 59 -2.44 -8.05 1.35
C LEU A 59 -2.40 -9.51 1.81
N PRO A 60 -2.64 -10.47 0.89
CA PRO A 60 -2.35 -11.87 1.16
C PRO A 60 -0.86 -12.07 1.39
N LYS A 61 -0.51 -13.12 2.11
CA LYS A 61 0.86 -13.37 2.59
C LYS A 61 1.90 -13.40 1.46
N ALA A 62 1.55 -13.90 0.28
CA ALA A 62 2.44 -13.94 -0.88
C ALA A 62 2.82 -12.56 -1.43
N LEU A 63 1.97 -11.54 -1.21
CA LEU A 63 2.19 -10.18 -1.70
C LEU A 63 2.69 -9.22 -0.61
N GLN A 64 2.97 -9.72 0.60
CA GLN A 64 3.42 -8.85 1.69
C GLN A 64 4.82 -8.30 1.43
N ILE A 65 5.00 -7.01 1.68
CA ILE A 65 6.25 -6.28 1.57
C ILE A 65 7.16 -6.66 2.74
N ASP A 66 8.41 -7.02 2.45
CA ASP A 66 9.42 -7.24 3.48
C ASP A 66 9.87 -5.90 4.09
N MET A 67 9.73 -5.79 5.42
CA MET A 67 10.05 -4.58 6.19
C MET A 67 11.20 -4.80 7.17
N ARG A 68 12.11 -5.74 6.90
CA ARG A 68 13.28 -5.97 7.76
C ARG A 68 14.10 -4.68 7.94
N PRO A 69 14.57 -4.36 9.16
CA PRO A 69 15.27 -3.09 9.44
C PRO A 69 16.54 -2.86 8.63
N CYS A 70 17.17 -3.91 8.10
CA CYS A 70 18.37 -3.85 7.29
C CYS A 70 18.11 -3.56 5.79
N LEU A 71 16.85 -3.60 5.34
CA LEU A 71 16.53 -3.33 3.94
C LEU A 71 16.68 -1.84 3.62
N PRO A 72 17.32 -1.47 2.51
CA PRO A 72 17.37 -0.08 2.05
C PRO A 72 15.98 0.48 1.76
N ASP A 73 15.80 1.80 1.91
CA ASP A 73 14.53 2.49 1.63
C ASP A 73 14.07 2.26 0.18
N VAL A 74 15.01 2.23 -0.77
CA VAL A 74 14.73 1.96 -2.19
C VAL A 74 14.06 0.60 -2.39
N VAL A 75 14.45 -0.44 -1.65
CA VAL A 75 13.87 -1.78 -1.79
C VAL A 75 12.42 -1.80 -1.30
N ILE A 76 12.13 -1.10 -0.19
CA ILE A 76 10.77 -0.98 0.35
C ILE A 76 9.90 -0.19 -0.63
N ARG A 77 10.46 0.88 -1.21
CA ARG A 77 9.77 1.72 -2.19
C ARG A 77 9.44 0.97 -3.47
N ASP A 78 10.41 0.29 -4.06
CA ASP A 78 10.24 -0.52 -5.27
C ASP A 78 9.16 -1.61 -5.05
N ALA A 79 9.13 -2.23 -3.86
CA ALA A 79 8.11 -3.20 -3.51
C ALA A 79 6.69 -2.59 -3.40
N ILE A 80 6.57 -1.35 -2.90
CA ILE A 80 5.30 -0.62 -2.90
C ILE A 80 4.89 -0.30 -4.35
N GLU A 81 5.81 0.16 -5.19
CA GLU A 81 5.56 0.50 -6.60
C GLU A 81 5.09 -0.69 -7.42
N LEU A 82 5.61 -1.90 -7.16
CA LEU A 82 5.18 -3.11 -7.86
C LEU A 82 3.72 -3.50 -7.58
N LEU A 83 3.10 -2.97 -6.53
CA LEU A 83 1.73 -3.31 -6.11
C LEU A 83 0.66 -2.34 -6.63
N VAL A 84 1.04 -1.17 -7.16
CA VAL A 84 0.14 -0.08 -7.59
C VAL A 84 0.28 0.32 -9.05
#